data_AF-A0A9W8V566-F1
#
_entry.id   AF-A0A9W8V566-F1
#
_cell.length_a   1.000
_cell.length_b   1.000
_cell.length_c   1.000
_cell.angle_alpha   90.00
_cell.angle_beta   90.00
_cell.angle_gamma   90.00
#
_symmetry.space_group_name_H-M   'P 1'
#
loop_
_entity.id
_entity.type
_entity.pdbx_description
1 polymer ?
#
loop_
_entity_poly.entity_id
_entity_poly.type
_entity_poly.pdbx_seq_one_letter_code
_entity_poly.pdbx_strand_id
1 'polypeptide(L)'
;MSPESTLLIDDMALPTTRMSLLTSVVCLPREQILAMMPPRKVIDRHVSHFFNTFDFAPVILHRNTFLAEYTNFWANLSTAPIMWIGLLFSIMGISIFLQQQDIRASGLSASESQDTLETYRTLTIHCLVAGDYLRSSKYTIETLTLHFALDQNVSVDTYVGT
;
A
#
# COMPACT_ATOMS: atom_id res chain seq x y z
N MET A 1 47.21 -18.99 31.62
CA MET A 1 47.18 -17.63 31.05
C MET A 1 46.03 -17.58 30.05
N SER A 2 44.94 -16.91 30.41
CA SER A 2 43.98 -16.36 29.45
C SER A 2 44.63 -15.22 28.64
N PRO A 3 44.03 -14.87 27.51
CA PRO A 3 43.17 -13.67 27.44
C PRO A 3 41.80 -14.01 26.81
N GLU A 4 40.67 -13.73 27.47
CA GLU A 4 39.85 -12.50 27.36
C GLU A 4 39.29 -12.18 25.96
N SER A 5 38.01 -12.52 25.80
CA SER A 5 36.90 -11.63 25.40
C SER A 5 36.96 -10.92 24.04
N THR A 6 36.10 -11.35 23.10
CA THR A 6 35.26 -10.39 22.35
C THR A 6 33.94 -11.07 21.95
N LEU A 7 32.85 -10.54 22.50
CA LEU A 7 31.46 -10.81 22.15
C LEU A 7 31.23 -10.55 20.66
N LEU A 8 30.74 -11.53 19.91
CA LEU A 8 30.01 -11.29 18.67
C LEU A 8 28.53 -11.35 18.98
N ILE A 9 28.02 -10.22 19.48
CA ILE A 9 26.62 -9.83 19.36
C ILE A 9 26.63 -8.72 18.31
N ASP A 10 26.22 -9.07 17.10
CA ASP A 10 25.71 -8.20 16.02
C ASP A 10 25.47 -9.16 14.85
N ASP A 11 24.30 -9.31 14.22
CA ASP A 11 23.20 -8.38 14.11
C ASP A 11 21.99 -9.26 13.70
N MET A 12 21.13 -9.66 14.65
CA MET A 12 19.81 -10.17 14.27
C MET A 12 18.99 -8.98 13.82
N ALA A 13 19.21 -8.56 12.57
CA ALA A 13 18.24 -7.76 11.84
C ALA A 13 16.97 -8.59 11.77
N LEU A 14 16.05 -8.32 12.71
CA LEU A 14 14.69 -8.83 12.71
C LEU A 14 14.15 -8.60 11.29
N PRO A 15 13.70 -9.64 10.57
CA PRO A 15 13.03 -9.40 9.29
C PRO A 15 11.87 -8.48 9.61
N THR A 16 11.84 -7.30 8.97
CA THR A 16 10.72 -6.37 9.07
C THR A 16 9.48 -7.18 8.75
N THR A 17 8.75 -7.60 9.78
CA THR A 17 7.64 -8.53 9.65
C THR A 17 6.59 -7.81 8.83
N ARG A 18 6.57 -8.10 7.52
CA ARG A 18 5.56 -7.53 6.63
C ARG A 18 4.22 -7.88 7.21
N MET A 19 3.41 -6.85 7.45
CA MET A 19 2.08 -7.06 7.97
C MET A 19 1.30 -7.88 6.95
N SER A 20 0.95 -9.09 7.34
CA SER A 20 0.14 -9.99 6.54
C SER A 20 -1.32 -9.85 6.95
N LEU A 21 -2.24 -9.83 5.98
CA LEU A 21 -3.68 -9.90 6.21
C LEU A 21 -4.11 -11.10 7.06
N LEU A 22 -3.28 -12.15 7.13
CA LEU A 22 -3.58 -13.41 7.80
C LEU A 22 -3.13 -13.44 9.26
N THR A 23 -2.33 -12.48 9.69
CA THR A 23 -1.98 -12.31 11.11
C THR A 23 -3.06 -11.46 11.78
N SER A 24 -3.45 -11.78 13.02
CA SER A 24 -4.39 -10.95 13.76
C SER A 24 -3.79 -9.56 13.99
N VAL A 25 -4.27 -8.56 13.25
CA VAL A 25 -3.82 -7.17 13.32
C VAL A 25 -4.82 -6.36 14.12
N VAL A 26 -4.34 -5.60 15.10
CA VAL A 26 -5.13 -4.56 15.76
C VAL A 26 -5.40 -3.46 14.73
N CYS A 27 -6.67 -3.24 14.42
CA CYS A 27 -7.05 -2.22 13.45
C CYS A 27 -7.01 -0.82 14.07
N LEU A 28 -6.47 0.15 13.32
CA LEU A 28 -6.57 1.56 13.68
C LEU A 28 -8.03 2.05 13.57
N PRO A 29 -8.47 2.96 14.45
CA PRO A 29 -9.77 3.61 14.29
C PRO A 29 -9.77 4.49 13.04
N ARG A 30 -10.96 4.67 12.45
CA ARG A 30 -11.17 5.39 11.19
C ARG A 30 -10.53 6.77 11.17
N GLU A 31 -10.66 7.52 12.26
CA GLU A 31 -10.16 8.89 12.39
C GLU A 31 -8.64 8.94 12.29
N GLN A 32 -7.95 7.92 12.86
CA GLN A 32 -6.50 7.80 12.75
C GLN A 32 -6.10 7.43 11.32
N ILE A 33 -6.83 6.53 10.66
CA ILE A 33 -6.58 6.18 9.24
C ILE A 33 -6.70 7.43 8.35
N LEU A 34 -7.73 8.24 8.56
CA LEU A 34 -7.93 9.49 7.82
C LEU A 34 -6.84 10.53 8.12
N ALA A 35 -6.36 10.61 9.36
CA ALA A 35 -5.28 11.51 9.75
C ALA A 35 -3.93 11.16 9.08
N MET A 36 -3.75 9.90 8.66
CA MET A 36 -2.56 9.43 7.93
C MET A 36 -2.62 9.74 6.43
N MET A 37 -3.70 10.33 5.92
CA MET A 37 -3.77 10.70 4.51
C MET A 37 -2.77 11.82 4.18
N PRO A 38 -2.01 11.68 3.07
CA PRO A 38 -1.16 12.76 2.61
C PRO A 38 -2.00 13.93 2.06
N PRO A 39 -1.39 15.10 1.83
CA PRO A 39 -2.08 16.23 1.22
C PRO A 39 -2.73 15.85 -0.11
N ARG A 40 -3.94 16.37 -0.37
CA ARG A 40 -4.72 16.07 -1.59
C ARG A 40 -3.90 16.10 -2.88
N LYS A 41 -3.02 17.08 -3.05
CA LYS A 41 -2.15 17.21 -4.23
C LYS A 41 -1.25 15.98 -4.46
N VAL A 42 -0.79 15.33 -3.39
CA VAL A 42 0.01 14.10 -3.45
C VAL A 42 -0.87 12.94 -3.91
N ILE A 43 -2.09 12.83 -3.36
CA ILE A 43 -3.06 11.82 -3.76
C ILE A 43 -3.47 11.98 -5.23
N ASP A 44 -3.74 13.22 -5.67
CA ASP A 44 -4.08 13.54 -7.06
C ASP A 44 -3.00 13.05 -8.03
N ARG A 45 -1.72 13.24 -7.67
CA ARG A 45 -0.58 12.75 -8.47
C ARG A 45 -0.60 11.23 -8.59
N HIS A 46 -0.81 10.52 -7.48
CA HIS A 46 -0.84 9.06 -7.46
C HIS A 46 -2.04 8.50 -8.23
N VAL A 47 -3.23 9.09 -8.06
CA VAL A 47 -4.43 8.71 -8.80
C VAL A 47 -4.21 8.90 -10.30
N SER A 48 -3.68 10.05 -10.72
CA SER A 48 -3.38 10.31 -12.12
C SER A 48 -2.36 9.31 -12.67
N HIS A 49 -1.27 9.07 -11.95
CA HIS A 49 -0.23 8.12 -12.34
C HIS A 49 -0.77 6.70 -12.46
N PHE A 50 -1.51 6.22 -11.46
CA PHE A 50 -2.13 4.90 -11.47
C PHE A 50 -2.97 4.68 -12.74
N PHE A 51 -3.88 5.60 -13.04
CA PHE A 51 -4.77 5.44 -14.18
C PHE A 51 -4.03 5.53 -15.53
N ASN A 52 -2.87 6.20 -15.59
CA ASN A 52 -2.12 6.40 -16.82
C ASN A 52 -1.04 5.34 -17.06
N THR A 53 -0.57 4.67 -16.01
CA THR A 53 0.58 3.75 -16.08
C THR A 53 0.23 2.30 -15.73
N PHE A 54 -0.84 2.06 -14.95
CA PHE A 54 -1.20 0.69 -14.56
C PHE A 54 -2.12 0.04 -15.60
N ASP A 55 -1.57 -0.90 -16.38
CA ASP A 55 -2.28 -1.56 -17.49
C ASP A 55 -3.58 -2.25 -17.07
N PHE A 56 -3.65 -2.78 -15.84
CA PHE A 56 -4.84 -3.46 -15.32
C PHE A 56 -5.88 -2.51 -14.72
N ALA A 57 -5.62 -1.21 -14.64
CA ALA A 57 -6.55 -0.24 -14.06
C ALA A 57 -7.96 -0.30 -14.69
N PRO A 58 -8.14 -0.38 -16.04
CA PRO A 58 -9.47 -0.42 -16.64
C PRO A 58 -10.27 -1.69 -16.33
N VAL A 59 -9.59 -2.79 -15.99
CA VAL A 59 -10.22 -4.08 -15.64
C VAL A 59 -10.74 -4.06 -14.20
N ILE A 60 -10.06 -3.32 -13.32
CA ILE A 60 -10.38 -3.26 -11.89
C ILE A 60 -11.32 -2.09 -11.58
N LEU A 61 -11.13 -0.94 -12.23
CA LEU A 61 -11.85 0.30 -11.92
C LEU A 61 -12.38 0.98 -13.17
N HIS A 62 -13.67 1.34 -13.12
CA HIS A 62 -14.23 2.28 -14.08
C HIS A 62 -13.76 3.71 -13.74
N ARG A 63 -12.83 4.24 -14.55
CA ARG A 63 -12.17 5.54 -14.32
C ARG A 63 -13.13 6.68 -14.00
N ASN A 64 -14.17 6.88 -14.82
CA ASN A 64 -15.11 8.01 -14.64
C ASN A 64 -15.90 7.90 -13.33
N THR A 65 -16.31 6.68 -12.97
CA THR A 65 -17.03 6.43 -11.71
C THR A 65 -16.12 6.72 -10.53
N PHE A 66 -14.89 6.21 -10.56
CA PHE A 66 -13.93 6.45 -9.50
C PHE A 66 -13.63 7.93 -9.31
N LEU A 67 -13.40 8.70 -10.39
CA LEU A 67 -13.09 10.13 -10.29
C LEU A 67 -14.27 10.96 -9.77
N ALA A 68 -15.51 10.59 -10.09
CA ALA A 68 -16.70 11.20 -9.51
C ALA A 68 -16.80 10.93 -8.00
N GLU A 69 -16.59 9.68 -7.57
CA GLU A 69 -16.56 9.29 -6.17
C GLU A 69 -15.41 9.98 -5.42
N TYR A 70 -14.22 10.09 -6.04
CA TYR A 70 -13.06 10.81 -5.52
C TYR A 70 -13.32 12.30 -5.31
N THR A 71 -14.07 12.93 -6.22
CA THR A 71 -14.48 14.33 -6.05
C THR A 71 -15.42 14.48 -4.85
N ASN A 72 -16.39 13.57 -4.71
CA ASN A 72 -17.34 13.56 -3.58
C ASN A 72 -16.65 13.26 -2.25
N PHE A 73 -15.63 12.41 -2.25
CA PHE A 73 -14.82 12.10 -1.07
C PHE A 73 -14.22 13.36 -0.45
N TRP A 74 -13.65 14.25 -1.26
CA TRP A 74 -13.08 15.49 -0.77
C TRP A 74 -14.12 16.51 -0.30
N ALA A 75 -15.38 16.37 -0.72
CA ALA A 75 -16.47 17.17 -0.19
C ALA A 75 -16.88 16.70 1.21
N ASN A 76 -16.86 15.38 1.49
CA ASN A 76 -17.24 14.80 2.78
C ASN A 76 -16.39 13.56 3.14
N LEU A 77 -15.26 13.79 3.83
CA LEU A 77 -14.33 12.73 4.25
C LEU A 77 -14.95 11.73 5.25
N SER A 78 -15.85 12.21 6.12
CA SER A 78 -16.45 11.42 7.21
C SER A 78 -17.42 10.35 6.73
N THR A 79 -18.04 10.54 5.56
CA THR A 79 -19.08 9.63 5.04
C THR A 79 -18.54 8.53 4.14
N ALA A 80 -17.26 8.60 3.74
CA ALA A 80 -16.68 7.66 2.80
C ALA A 80 -16.63 6.23 3.38
N PRO A 81 -17.01 5.17 2.65
CA PRO A 81 -16.86 3.81 3.15
C PRO A 81 -15.40 3.50 3.48
N ILE A 82 -15.12 2.78 4.58
CA ILE A 82 -13.73 2.45 4.96
C ILE A 82 -13.03 1.63 3.86
N MET A 83 -13.78 0.79 3.16
CA MET A 83 -13.29 0.02 2.01
C MET A 83 -12.92 0.91 0.83
N TRP A 84 -13.62 2.03 0.61
CA TRP A 84 -13.25 3.00 -0.42
C TRP A 84 -11.94 3.71 -0.07
N ILE A 85 -11.73 3.99 1.22
CA ILE A 85 -10.46 4.56 1.72
C ILE A 85 -9.32 3.53 1.51
N GLY A 86 -9.57 2.26 1.80
CA GLY A 86 -8.64 1.17 1.51
C GLY A 86 -8.28 1.08 0.03
N LEU A 87 -9.28 1.17 -0.86
CA LEU A 87 -9.08 1.22 -2.31
C LEU A 87 -8.15 2.37 -2.72
N LEU A 88 -8.35 3.56 -2.14
CA LEU A 88 -7.50 4.72 -2.42
C LEU A 88 -6.05 4.51 -1.96
N PHE A 89 -5.82 3.92 -0.78
CA PHE A 89 -4.48 3.56 -0.33
C PHE A 89 -3.82 2.52 -1.24
N SER A 90 -4.55 1.50 -1.70
CA SER A 90 -4.04 0.53 -2.67
C SER A 90 -3.61 1.18 -3.98
N ILE A 91 -4.39 2.13 -4.50
CA ILE A 91 -4.07 2.90 -5.71
C ILE A 91 -2.76 3.67 -5.54
N MET A 92 -2.59 4.34 -4.39
CA MET A 92 -1.34 5.06 -4.09
C MET A 92 -0.15 4.11 -3.97
N GLY A 93 -0.33 2.95 -3.33
CA GLY A 93 0.68 1.91 -3.27
C GLY A 93 1.11 1.43 -4.67
N ILE A 94 0.17 1.10 -5.54
CA ILE A 94 0.47 0.69 -6.94
C ILE A 94 1.22 1.80 -7.67
N SER A 95 0.80 3.05 -7.50
CA SER A 95 1.49 4.19 -8.12
C SER A 95 2.95 4.28 -7.68
N ILE A 96 3.27 4.11 -6.39
CA ILE A 96 4.66 4.15 -5.91
C ILE A 96 5.44 2.95 -6.43
N PHE A 97 4.82 1.76 -6.41
CA PHE A 97 5.45 0.55 -6.91
C PHE A 97 5.86 0.67 -8.39
N LEU A 98 4.99 1.23 -9.24
CA LEU A 98 5.32 1.48 -10.65
C LEU A 98 6.45 2.51 -10.79
N GLN A 99 6.44 3.59 -10.00
CA GLN A 99 7.53 4.56 -10.00
C GLN A 99 8.87 3.93 -9.61
N GLN A 100 8.87 2.99 -8.64
CA GLN A 100 10.07 2.26 -8.26
C GLN A 100 10.61 1.40 -9.41
N GLN A 101 9.74 0.77 -10.21
CA GLN A 101 10.20 0.01 -11.38
C GLN A 101 10.92 0.91 -12.39
N ASP A 102 10.37 2.08 -12.68
CA ASP A 102 10.99 3.06 -13.60
C ASP A 102 12.36 3.54 -13.08
N ILE A 103 12.45 3.82 -11.78
CA ILE A 103 13.69 4.26 -11.11
C ILE A 103 14.75 3.14 -11.14
N ARG A 104 14.35 1.89 -10.86
CA ARG A 104 15.24 0.72 -10.92
C ARG A 104 15.71 0.44 -12.35
N ALA A 105 14.84 0.56 -13.34
CA ALA A 105 15.20 0.44 -14.75
C ALA A 105 16.23 1.51 -15.17
N SER A 106 16.24 2.66 -14.49
CA SER A 106 17.21 3.74 -14.66
C SER A 106 18.49 3.59 -13.84
N GLY A 107 18.62 2.52 -13.04
CA GLY A 107 19.81 2.22 -12.22
C GLY A 107 19.96 3.04 -10.93
N LEU A 108 18.89 3.69 -10.47
CA LEU A 108 18.88 4.51 -9.25
C LEU A 108 18.29 3.75 -8.05
N SER A 109 18.64 4.14 -6.81
CA SER A 109 18.07 3.56 -5.59
C SER A 109 16.84 4.33 -5.10
N ALA A 110 15.82 3.62 -4.60
CA ALA A 110 14.50 4.17 -4.27
C ALA A 110 14.12 4.01 -2.78
N SER A 111 15.08 4.13 -1.86
CA SER A 111 14.89 3.81 -0.43
C SER A 111 13.71 4.55 0.22
N GLU A 112 13.60 5.86 0.03
CA GLU A 112 12.52 6.67 0.64
C GLU A 112 11.11 6.30 0.12
N SER A 113 11.04 5.81 -1.12
CA SER A 113 9.78 5.35 -1.71
C SER A 113 9.31 4.02 -1.11
N GLN A 114 10.24 3.21 -0.57
CA GLN A 114 9.91 1.90 0.01
C GLN A 114 9.13 2.01 1.33
N ASP A 115 9.54 2.90 2.23
CA ASP A 115 8.85 3.11 3.51
C ASP A 115 7.44 3.67 3.29
N THR A 116 7.28 4.56 2.31
CA THR A 116 5.98 5.12 1.93
C THR A 116 5.07 4.04 1.34
N LEU A 117 5.61 3.15 0.50
CA LEU A 117 4.87 2.01 -0.06
C LEU A 117 4.37 1.08 1.05
N GLU A 118 5.23 0.73 2.00
CA GLU A 118 4.86 -0.15 3.12
C GLU A 118 3.82 0.49 4.02
N THR A 119 3.89 1.81 4.22
CA THR A 119 2.87 2.58 4.93
C THR A 119 1.51 2.46 4.24
N TYR A 120 1.43 2.64 2.93
CA TYR A 120 0.16 2.52 2.20
C TYR A 120 -0.37 1.09 2.15
N ARG A 121 0.49 0.07 2.09
CA ARG A 121 0.08 -1.33 2.27
C ARG A 121 -0.55 -1.56 3.65
N THR A 122 0.12 -1.09 4.69
CA THR A 122 -0.36 -1.20 6.07
C THR A 122 -1.72 -0.52 6.26
N LEU A 123 -1.87 0.71 5.75
CA LEU A 123 -3.15 1.43 5.82
C LEU A 123 -4.26 0.74 5.02
N THR A 124 -3.92 0.11 3.90
CA THR A 124 -4.84 -0.73 3.13
C THR A 124 -5.32 -1.93 3.97
N ILE A 125 -4.40 -2.63 4.65
CA ILE A 125 -4.70 -3.75 5.54
C ILE A 125 -5.63 -3.31 6.68
N HIS A 126 -5.34 -2.18 7.32
CA HIS A 126 -6.23 -1.64 8.35
C HIS A 126 -7.63 -1.38 7.80
N CYS A 127 -7.77 -0.81 6.60
CA CYS A 127 -9.08 -0.59 6.00
C CYS A 127 -9.82 -1.89 5.70
N LEU A 128 -9.13 -2.92 5.19
CA LEU A 128 -9.68 -4.24 4.91
C LEU A 128 -10.20 -4.91 6.20
N VAL A 129 -9.42 -4.87 7.28
CA VAL A 129 -9.82 -5.45 8.58
C VAL A 129 -10.97 -4.66 9.20
N ALA A 130 -10.91 -3.32 9.23
CA ALA A 130 -12.01 -2.48 9.73
C ALA A 130 -13.31 -2.66 8.94
N GLY A 131 -13.21 -2.90 7.63
CA GLY A 131 -14.34 -3.10 6.75
C GLY A 131 -14.90 -4.52 6.74
N ASP A 132 -14.36 -5.43 7.58
CA ASP A 132 -14.72 -6.85 7.59
C ASP A 132 -14.68 -7.45 6.19
N TYR A 133 -13.50 -7.44 5.56
CA TYR A 133 -13.29 -7.84 4.16
C TYR A 133 -13.81 -9.26 3.80
N LEU A 134 -14.09 -10.11 4.80
CA LEU A 134 -14.72 -11.41 4.62
C LEU A 134 -16.21 -11.29 4.26
N ARG A 135 -16.85 -10.20 4.67
CA ARG A 135 -18.20 -9.83 4.24
C ARG A 135 -18.08 -8.96 3.01
N SER A 136 -18.42 -9.53 1.85
CA SER A 136 -18.39 -8.82 0.57
C SER A 136 -19.19 -7.51 0.66
N SER A 137 -18.49 -6.39 0.48
CA SER A 137 -19.06 -5.05 0.46
C SER A 137 -18.54 -4.30 -0.78
N LYS A 138 -19.10 -3.12 -1.06
CA LYS A 138 -18.63 -2.30 -2.18
C LYS A 138 -17.12 -2.03 -2.03
N TYR A 139 -16.36 -2.14 -3.13
CA TYR A 139 -14.90 -1.96 -3.19
C TYR A 139 -14.05 -3.06 -2.56
N THR A 140 -14.65 -4.07 -1.90
CA THR A 140 -13.87 -5.13 -1.24
C THR A 140 -12.99 -5.91 -2.21
N ILE A 141 -13.55 -6.32 -3.35
CA ILE A 141 -12.81 -7.11 -4.33
C ILE A 141 -11.73 -6.26 -4.97
N GLU A 142 -12.03 -5.03 -5.39
CA GLU A 142 -11.09 -4.12 -6.02
C GLU A 142 -9.91 -3.80 -5.10
N THR A 143 -10.19 -3.58 -3.81
CA THR A 143 -9.16 -3.33 -2.79
C THR A 143 -8.26 -4.54 -2.60
N LEU A 144 -8.85 -5.74 -2.45
CA LEU A 144 -8.12 -7.00 -2.32
C LEU A 144 -7.28 -7.31 -3.57
N THR A 145 -7.83 -7.11 -4.77
CA THR A 145 -7.12 -7.33 -6.03
C THR A 145 -5.90 -6.43 -6.15
N LEU A 146 -6.02 -5.14 -5.85
CA LEU A 146 -4.88 -4.21 -5.90
C LEU A 146 -3.86 -4.49 -4.80
N HIS A 147 -4.32 -4.83 -3.59
CA HIS A 147 -3.42 -5.22 -2.49
C HIS A 147 -2.64 -6.49 -2.83
N PHE A 148 -3.31 -7.51 -3.37
CA PHE A 148 -2.67 -8.74 -3.82
C PHE A 148 -1.66 -8.48 -4.95
N ALA A 149 -2.00 -7.61 -5.90
CA ALA A 149 -1.06 -7.21 -6.95
C ALA A 149 0.20 -6.57 -6.36
N LEU A 150 0.08 -5.74 -5.31
CA LEU A 150 1.23 -5.19 -4.61
C LEU A 150 2.08 -6.24 -3.91
N ASP A 151 1.47 -7.29 -3.36
CA ASP A 151 2.19 -8.33 -2.61
C ASP A 151 2.95 -9.30 -3.52
N GLN A 152 2.32 -9.73 -4.63
CA GLN A 152 2.96 -10.64 -5.60
C GLN A 152 4.16 -10.00 -6.28
N ASN A 153 4.06 -8.72 -6.64
CA ASN A 153 5.12 -8.10 -7.40
C ASN A 153 6.41 -7.87 -6.57
N VAL A 154 6.32 -7.90 -5.23
CA VAL A 154 7.53 -7.83 -4.41
C VAL A 154 8.14 -9.22 -4.14
N SER A 155 7.37 -10.30 -4.22
CA SER A 155 7.93 -11.65 -4.10
C SER A 155 8.77 -12.00 -5.33
N VAL A 156 8.36 -11.56 -6.53
CA VAL A 156 9.10 -11.79 -7.78
C VAL A 156 10.49 -11.13 -7.76
N ASP A 157 10.63 -9.95 -7.15
CA ASP A 157 11.93 -9.27 -6.97
C ASP A 157 12.93 -10.07 -6.13
N THR A 158 12.47 -11.06 -5.35
CA THR A 158 13.34 -11.89 -4.50
C THR A 158 13.96 -13.07 -5.27
N TYR A 159 13.45 -13.42 -6.46
CA TYR A 159 13.86 -14.62 -7.20
C TYR A 159 14.66 -14.35 -8.49
N VAL A 160 14.93 -13.10 -8.84
CA VAL A 160 15.76 -12.75 -10.01
C VAL A 160 17.16 -12.38 -9.54
N GLY A 161 17.91 -13.38 -9.08
CA GLY A 161 19.25 -13.17 -8.54
C GLY A 161 20.01 -14.44 -8.16
N THR A 162 20.06 -15.44 -9.05
CA THR A 162 21.08 -16.51 -9.03
C THR A 162 21.39 -16.97 -10.43
#